data_AF-A0A1I5UPT3-F1
#
_entry.id   AF-A0A1I5UPT3-F1
#
_cell.length_a   1.000
_cell.length_b   1.000
_cell.length_c   1.000
_cell.angle_alpha   90.00
_cell.angle_beta   90.00
_cell.angle_gamma   90.00
#
_symmetry.space_group_name_H-M   'P 1'
#
loop_
_entity.id
_entity.type
_entity.pdbx_description
1 polymer ?
#
loop_
_entity_poly.entity_id
_entity_poly.type
_entity_poly.pdbx_seq_one_letter_code
_entity_poly.pdbx_strand_id
1 'polypeptide(L)'
;MPIEWKDKIAVKVDELVPTFFNSYEHLKKNIQRHKDSTLGIKKLQSGGNGRELLIDFDSLSIDIKEKLGDPRKVIDWMDKFYRFSKDVEDFYLSYHFESGKGLESKHVKEYTVNACTLKAAGMLKTARTTERLSKRGSLRGIPTTIWKDAMYFKKVQQMKYGYEHTLPANERRFLEALRKFDTEGLESLISRKHENKNAVKVTADVIELLNNLFAGRLVKPTAKMVFNEYMRFWVGQLEVINNETGEVYDRHNFPSLDDRTILAYLSRWENKIGTWNKRAGDRQRYQNQFKVTHRFTPAKMAGSILS
;
A
#
# COMPACT_ATOMS: atom_id res chain seq x y z
N MET A 1 -13.88 -5.85 17.04
CA MET A 1 -14.82 -6.73 16.33
C MET A 1 -14.93 -8.05 17.08
N PRO A 2 -16.10 -8.73 17.07
CA PRO A 2 -16.29 -9.98 17.80
C PRO A 2 -15.29 -11.05 17.38
N ILE A 3 -14.74 -11.80 18.33
CA ILE A 3 -13.66 -12.77 18.17
C ILE A 3 -14.15 -14.15 18.61
N GLU A 4 -13.72 -15.20 17.93
CA GLU A 4 -13.96 -16.57 18.39
C GLU A 4 -13.12 -16.91 19.63
N TRP A 5 -13.76 -17.37 20.69
CA TRP A 5 -13.16 -17.67 21.99
C TRP A 5 -13.82 -18.89 22.63
N LYS A 6 -13.08 -20.01 22.68
CA LYS A 6 -13.54 -21.29 23.29
C LYS A 6 -14.95 -21.69 22.82
N ASP A 7 -15.13 -21.80 21.50
CA ASP A 7 -16.39 -22.14 20.81
C ASP A 7 -17.54 -21.11 20.98
N LYS A 8 -17.27 -19.97 21.60
CA LYS A 8 -18.20 -18.84 21.76
C LYS A 8 -17.70 -17.60 21.06
N ILE A 9 -18.60 -16.69 20.68
CA ILE A 9 -18.18 -15.38 20.16
C ILE A 9 -18.04 -14.43 21.34
N ALA A 10 -16.84 -13.87 21.49
CA ALA A 10 -16.49 -12.88 22.48
C ALA A 10 -16.45 -11.47 21.87
N VAL A 11 -16.84 -10.47 22.66
CA VAL A 11 -16.73 -9.05 22.31
C VAL A 11 -15.81 -8.36 23.30
N LYS A 12 -14.87 -7.56 22.80
CA LYS A 12 -14.00 -6.73 23.63
C LYS A 12 -14.72 -5.49 24.13
N VAL A 13 -14.27 -4.97 25.27
CA VAL A 13 -14.82 -3.76 25.91
C VAL A 13 -14.77 -2.55 24.98
N ASP A 14 -13.67 -2.36 24.25
CA ASP A 14 -13.43 -1.22 23.36
C ASP A 14 -14.44 -1.12 22.20
N GLU A 15 -15.18 -2.19 21.93
CA GLU A 15 -16.18 -2.25 20.88
C GLU A 15 -17.57 -1.86 21.36
N LEU A 16 -17.78 -1.99 22.67
CA LEU A 16 -19.04 -1.70 23.34
C LEU A 16 -19.05 -0.29 23.93
N VAL A 17 -17.88 0.21 24.33
CA VAL A 17 -17.68 1.53 24.93
C VAL A 17 -16.85 2.38 23.97
N PRO A 18 -17.27 3.61 23.63
CA PRO A 18 -18.44 4.35 24.14
C PRO A 18 -19.72 4.18 23.31
N THR A 19 -19.66 3.39 22.23
CA THR A 19 -20.70 3.30 21.19
C THR A 19 -22.06 2.84 21.69
N PHE A 20 -22.10 1.86 22.60
CA PHE A 20 -23.34 1.30 23.15
C PHE A 20 -23.50 1.57 24.65
N PHE A 21 -22.38 1.77 25.35
CA PHE A 21 -22.37 2.10 26.77
C PHE A 21 -21.49 3.31 27.03
N ASN A 22 -22.02 4.31 27.75
CA ASN A 22 -21.34 5.57 28.04
C ASN A 22 -19.97 5.41 28.73
N SER A 23 -19.79 4.38 29.56
CA SER A 23 -18.53 4.16 30.27
C SER A 23 -18.32 2.70 30.62
N TYR A 24 -17.06 2.33 30.87
CA TYR A 24 -16.68 1.01 31.37
C TYR A 24 -17.41 0.66 32.67
N GLU A 25 -17.58 1.64 33.57
CA GLU A 25 -18.32 1.44 34.82
C GLU A 25 -19.80 1.14 34.59
N HIS A 26 -20.42 1.79 33.61
CA HIS A 26 -21.81 1.53 33.26
C HIS A 26 -21.99 0.10 32.74
N LEU A 27 -21.08 -0.36 31.87
CA LEU A 27 -21.03 -1.74 31.40
C LEU A 27 -20.84 -2.74 32.56
N LYS A 28 -19.89 -2.47 33.46
CA LYS A 28 -19.62 -3.31 34.64
C LYS A 28 -20.83 -3.41 35.59
N LYS A 29 -21.52 -2.28 35.84
CA LYS A 29 -22.76 -2.24 36.64
C LYS A 29 -23.88 -3.04 36.00
N ASN A 30 -24.06 -2.95 34.67
CA ASN A 30 -25.07 -3.74 33.95
C ASN A 30 -24.78 -5.24 34.03
N ILE A 31 -23.52 -5.66 33.83
CA ILE A 31 -23.11 -7.06 33.97
C ILE A 31 -23.38 -7.56 35.40
N GLN A 32 -23.05 -6.76 36.42
CA GLN A 32 -23.28 -7.13 37.81
C GLN A 32 -24.78 -7.23 38.15
N ARG A 33 -25.58 -6.28 37.67
CA ARG A 33 -27.03 -6.22 37.91
C ARG A 33 -27.77 -7.42 37.32
N HIS A 34 -27.34 -7.89 36.16
CA HIS A 34 -27.96 -9.01 35.46
C HIS A 34 -27.18 -10.32 35.56
N LYS A 35 -26.28 -10.44 36.54
CA LYS A 35 -25.42 -11.62 36.73
C LYS A 35 -26.21 -12.93 36.86
N ASP A 36 -27.31 -12.88 37.59
CA ASP A 36 -28.15 -14.05 37.89
C ASP A 36 -29.33 -14.18 36.90
N SER A 37 -29.49 -13.23 35.98
CA SER A 37 -30.52 -13.28 34.95
C SER A 37 -30.10 -14.19 33.81
N THR A 38 -31.04 -15.00 33.33
CA THR A 38 -30.84 -15.86 32.15
C THR A 38 -30.62 -15.06 30.88
N LEU A 39 -31.24 -13.87 30.78
CA LEU A 39 -31.24 -12.95 29.64
C LEU A 39 -30.26 -11.77 29.80
N GLY A 40 -29.44 -11.78 30.86
CA GLY A 40 -28.45 -10.74 31.14
C GLY A 40 -27.19 -10.83 30.29
N ILE A 41 -26.45 -9.71 30.21
CA ILE A 41 -25.11 -9.68 29.59
C ILE A 41 -24.16 -10.57 30.40
N LYS A 42 -23.60 -11.60 29.76
CA LYS A 42 -22.71 -12.58 30.39
C LYS A 42 -21.25 -12.30 30.06
N LYS A 43 -20.38 -12.52 31.05
CA LYS A 43 -18.92 -12.48 30.87
C LYS A 43 -18.40 -13.86 30.48
N LEU A 44 -17.56 -13.93 29.46
CA LEU A 44 -16.81 -15.13 29.07
C LEU A 44 -15.46 -15.19 29.79
N GLN A 45 -14.83 -14.03 30.01
CA GLN A 45 -13.58 -13.91 30.74
C GLN A 45 -13.61 -12.66 31.61
N SER A 46 -13.21 -12.76 32.88
CA SER A 46 -12.99 -11.60 33.74
C SER A 46 -11.69 -10.90 33.38
N GLY A 47 -11.73 -9.57 33.24
CA GLY A 47 -10.53 -8.75 33.08
C GLY A 47 -9.76 -8.59 34.41
N GLY A 48 -8.43 -8.46 34.32
CA GLY A 48 -7.51 -8.30 35.45
C GLY A 48 -6.19 -9.08 35.27
N ASN A 49 -5.10 -8.64 35.90
CA ASN A 49 -3.75 -9.24 35.77
C ASN A 49 -3.32 -9.45 34.30
N GLY A 50 -3.36 -8.37 33.50
CA GLY A 50 -2.98 -8.41 32.07
C GLY A 50 -4.00 -9.05 31.13
N ARG A 51 -5.15 -9.53 31.65
CA ARG A 51 -6.21 -10.13 30.85
C ARG A 51 -7.32 -9.13 30.55
N GLU A 52 -7.80 -9.15 29.31
CA GLU A 52 -8.94 -8.34 28.87
C GLU A 52 -10.28 -8.98 29.31
N LEU A 53 -11.28 -8.12 29.59
CA LEU A 53 -12.66 -8.54 29.86
C LEU A 53 -13.32 -8.90 28.53
N LEU A 54 -13.82 -10.14 28.42
CA LEU A 54 -14.53 -10.62 27.24
C LEU A 54 -16.00 -10.88 27.58
N ILE A 55 -16.89 -10.36 26.74
CA ILE A 55 -18.34 -10.46 26.90
C ILE A 55 -18.90 -11.43 25.87
N ASP A 56 -19.89 -12.24 26.26
CA ASP A 56 -20.56 -13.18 25.37
C ASP A 56 -21.44 -12.43 24.38
N PHE A 57 -21.14 -12.53 23.08
CA PHE A 57 -21.89 -11.85 22.02
C PHE A 57 -23.37 -12.25 22.03
N ASP A 58 -23.66 -13.54 22.25
CA ASP A 58 -25.04 -14.07 22.20
C ASP A 58 -25.92 -13.47 23.31
N SER A 59 -25.30 -13.04 24.42
CA SER A 59 -25.95 -12.41 25.57
C SER A 59 -26.28 -10.92 25.38
N LEU A 60 -25.80 -10.29 24.30
CA LEU A 60 -26.09 -8.89 24.00
C LEU A 60 -27.50 -8.72 23.41
N SER A 61 -28.05 -7.51 23.49
CA SER A 61 -29.35 -7.18 22.89
C SER A 61 -29.28 -7.28 21.36
N ILE A 62 -30.44 -7.47 20.72
CA ILE A 62 -30.54 -7.65 19.26
C ILE A 62 -29.95 -6.44 18.53
N ASP A 63 -30.26 -5.22 18.96
CA ASP A 63 -29.75 -3.97 18.38
C ASP A 63 -28.21 -3.89 18.39
N ILE A 64 -27.58 -4.35 19.47
CA ILE A 64 -26.12 -4.37 19.59
C ILE A 64 -25.55 -5.46 18.67
N LYS A 65 -26.17 -6.65 18.65
CA LYS A 65 -25.75 -7.76 17.78
C LYS A 65 -25.82 -7.42 16.29
N GLU A 66 -26.87 -6.74 15.85
CA GLU A 66 -27.02 -6.31 14.44
C GLU A 66 -25.97 -5.28 14.04
N LYS A 67 -25.71 -4.29 14.91
CA LYS A 67 -24.72 -3.24 14.64
C LYS A 67 -23.29 -3.76 14.67
N LEU A 68 -22.98 -4.66 15.59
CA LEU A 68 -21.66 -5.26 15.74
C LEU A 68 -21.40 -6.34 14.67
N GLY A 69 -22.46 -7.03 14.24
CA GLY A 69 -22.43 -8.10 13.25
C GLY A 69 -22.04 -9.45 13.87
N ASP A 70 -22.76 -10.51 13.47
CA ASP A 70 -22.49 -11.87 13.93
C ASP A 70 -21.51 -12.59 12.97
N PRO A 71 -20.27 -12.88 13.38
CA PRO A 71 -19.29 -13.56 12.52
C PRO A 71 -19.72 -14.98 12.11
N ARG A 72 -20.65 -15.63 12.83
CA ARG A 72 -21.18 -16.97 12.47
C ARG A 72 -22.24 -16.92 11.37
N LYS A 73 -23.05 -15.87 11.32
CA LYS A 73 -24.18 -15.75 10.36
C LYS A 73 -23.78 -15.20 9.00
N VAL A 74 -22.56 -14.67 8.90
CA VAL A 74 -22.07 -14.03 7.69
C VAL A 74 -21.50 -15.12 6.76
N ILE A 75 -22.40 -15.93 6.22
CA ILE A 75 -22.09 -16.89 5.16
C ILE A 75 -22.33 -16.17 3.85
N ASP A 76 -21.28 -15.54 3.31
CA ASP A 76 -21.29 -15.17 1.91
C ASP A 76 -21.07 -16.43 1.06
N TRP A 77 -21.76 -16.56 -0.07
CA TRP A 77 -21.45 -17.61 -1.03
C TRP A 77 -20.00 -17.50 -1.52
N MET A 78 -19.43 -16.30 -1.55
CA MET A 78 -18.04 -16.11 -1.98
C MET A 78 -17.03 -16.66 -0.97
N ASP A 79 -17.36 -16.70 0.33
CA ASP A 79 -16.49 -17.27 1.37
C ASP A 79 -16.20 -18.77 1.13
N LYS A 80 -17.15 -19.51 0.53
CA LYS A 80 -16.96 -20.93 0.17
C LYS A 80 -15.88 -21.16 -0.89
N PHE A 81 -15.69 -20.18 -1.76
CA PHE A 81 -14.73 -20.24 -2.86
C PHE A 81 -13.43 -19.49 -2.55
N TYR A 82 -13.45 -18.61 -1.55
CA TYR A 82 -12.29 -17.83 -1.17
C TYR A 82 -11.25 -18.70 -0.47
N ARG A 83 -10.03 -18.69 -1.01
CA ARG A 83 -8.85 -19.27 -0.38
C ARG A 83 -7.67 -18.36 -0.66
N PHE A 84 -6.93 -18.03 0.39
CA PHE A 84 -5.64 -17.36 0.24
C PHE A 84 -4.65 -18.33 -0.43
N SER A 85 -3.98 -17.88 -1.48
CA SER A 85 -3.06 -18.71 -2.26
C SER A 85 -1.66 -18.16 -2.17
N LYS A 86 -0.74 -18.99 -1.64
CA LYS A 86 0.67 -18.64 -1.53
C LYS A 86 1.32 -18.47 -2.90
N ASP A 87 0.94 -19.27 -3.88
CA ASP A 87 1.44 -19.16 -5.27
C ASP A 87 1.17 -17.77 -5.87
N VAL A 88 0.03 -17.16 -5.50
CA VAL A 88 -0.33 -15.80 -5.93
C VAL A 88 0.55 -14.76 -5.22
N GLU A 89 0.86 -14.97 -3.95
CA GLU A 89 1.78 -14.11 -3.21
C GLU A 89 3.21 -14.21 -3.76
N ASP A 90 3.69 -15.42 -4.03
CA ASP A 90 5.01 -15.68 -4.59
C ASP A 90 5.16 -15.06 -5.99
N PHE A 91 4.09 -15.03 -6.79
CA PHE A 91 4.06 -14.31 -8.06
C PHE A 91 4.32 -12.81 -7.88
N TYR A 92 3.59 -12.15 -6.97
CA TYR A 92 3.76 -10.71 -6.76
C TYR A 92 5.08 -10.36 -6.05
N LEU A 93 5.63 -11.26 -5.24
CA LEU A 93 6.96 -11.12 -4.64
C LEU A 93 8.09 -11.24 -5.69
N SER A 94 7.94 -12.14 -6.65
CA SER A 94 8.91 -12.36 -7.73
C SER A 94 8.77 -11.40 -8.91
N TYR A 95 7.71 -10.60 -8.94
CA TYR A 95 7.47 -9.63 -10.00
C TYR A 95 8.43 -8.43 -9.90
N HIS A 96 9.13 -8.18 -11.01
CA HIS A 96 10.03 -7.04 -11.17
C HIS A 96 9.58 -6.20 -12.36
N PHE A 97 9.60 -4.88 -12.21
CA PHE A 97 9.34 -3.98 -13.32
C PHE A 97 10.54 -3.91 -14.28
N GLU A 98 10.37 -3.26 -15.45
CA GLU A 98 11.46 -3.05 -16.42
C GLU A 98 12.67 -2.31 -15.81
N SER A 99 12.42 -1.45 -14.81
CA SER A 99 13.47 -0.78 -14.03
C SER A 99 14.26 -1.69 -13.08
N GLY A 100 13.88 -2.97 -12.94
CA GLY A 100 14.47 -3.93 -11.99
C GLY A 100 13.99 -3.75 -10.55
N LYS A 101 13.11 -2.79 -10.27
CA LYS A 101 12.52 -2.59 -8.94
C LYS A 101 11.40 -3.62 -8.71
N GLY A 102 11.35 -4.22 -7.53
CA GLY A 102 10.24 -5.08 -7.09
C GLY A 102 9.05 -4.30 -6.52
N LEU A 103 7.93 -5.00 -6.32
CA LEU A 103 6.74 -4.44 -5.64
C LEU A 103 6.99 -4.21 -4.14
N GLU A 104 6.42 -3.13 -3.60
CA GLU A 104 6.46 -2.90 -2.15
C GLU A 104 5.56 -3.92 -1.43
N SER A 105 5.98 -4.39 -0.23
CA SER A 105 5.22 -5.39 0.56
C SER A 105 3.75 -5.03 0.78
N LYS A 106 3.41 -3.73 0.89
CA LYS A 106 2.03 -3.27 0.97
C LYS A 106 1.23 -3.59 -0.29
N HIS A 107 1.79 -3.32 -1.46
CA HIS A 107 1.16 -3.59 -2.75
C HIS A 107 1.10 -5.08 -3.06
N VAL A 108 2.10 -5.85 -2.67
CA VAL A 108 2.07 -7.32 -2.76
C VAL A 108 0.84 -7.85 -2.03
N LYS A 109 0.67 -7.50 -0.75
CA LYS A 109 -0.50 -7.95 0.03
C LYS A 109 -1.82 -7.51 -0.60
N GLU A 110 -1.91 -6.26 -1.01
CA GLU A 110 -3.11 -5.72 -1.68
C GLU A 110 -3.48 -6.51 -2.94
N TYR A 111 -2.50 -6.75 -3.82
CA TYR A 111 -2.72 -7.49 -5.06
C TYR A 111 -3.02 -8.97 -4.83
N THR A 112 -2.36 -9.62 -3.88
CA THR A 112 -2.66 -11.00 -3.51
C THR A 112 -4.10 -11.15 -3.02
N VAL A 113 -4.54 -10.27 -2.13
CA VAL A 113 -5.92 -10.28 -1.61
C VAL A 113 -6.92 -10.06 -2.74
N ASN A 114 -6.69 -9.05 -3.59
CA ASN A 114 -7.56 -8.74 -4.72
C ASN A 114 -7.64 -9.89 -5.74
N ALA A 115 -6.50 -10.50 -6.07
CA ALA A 115 -6.41 -11.63 -6.98
C ALA A 115 -7.18 -12.85 -6.45
N CYS A 116 -6.99 -13.18 -5.17
CA CYS A 116 -7.72 -14.27 -4.53
C CYS A 116 -9.24 -14.01 -4.52
N THR A 117 -9.65 -12.78 -4.27
CA THR A 117 -11.07 -12.38 -4.31
C THR A 117 -11.64 -12.48 -5.73
N LEU A 118 -10.92 -12.02 -6.77
CA LEU A 118 -11.35 -12.16 -8.16
C LEU A 118 -11.42 -13.62 -8.63
N LYS A 119 -10.45 -14.45 -8.20
CA LYS A 119 -10.48 -15.90 -8.45
C LYS A 119 -11.71 -16.55 -7.82
N ALA A 120 -12.05 -16.19 -6.58
CA ALA A 120 -13.27 -16.66 -5.92
C ALA A 120 -14.54 -16.18 -6.63
N ALA A 121 -14.58 -14.92 -7.08
CA ALA A 121 -15.68 -14.38 -7.87
C ALA A 121 -15.87 -15.11 -9.22
N GLY A 122 -14.77 -15.47 -9.89
CA GLY A 122 -14.78 -16.30 -11.09
C GLY A 122 -15.35 -17.70 -10.84
N MET A 123 -14.96 -18.37 -9.75
CA MET A 123 -15.52 -19.67 -9.36
C MET A 123 -17.01 -19.59 -8.98
N LEU A 124 -17.42 -18.52 -8.30
CA LEU A 124 -18.82 -18.28 -7.98
C LEU A 124 -19.65 -18.05 -9.25
N LYS A 125 -19.09 -17.33 -10.22
CA LYS A 125 -19.69 -17.11 -11.53
C LYS A 125 -19.92 -18.42 -12.25
N THR A 126 -18.92 -19.29 -12.34
CA THR A 126 -19.05 -20.59 -13.02
C THR A 126 -20.10 -21.45 -12.32
N ALA A 127 -20.05 -21.58 -10.98
CA ALA A 127 -21.03 -22.34 -10.21
C ALA A 127 -22.48 -21.87 -10.44
N ARG A 128 -22.72 -20.55 -10.45
CA ARG A 128 -24.06 -19.99 -10.72
C ARG A 128 -24.51 -20.20 -12.15
N THR A 129 -23.61 -20.06 -13.12
CA THR A 129 -23.95 -20.33 -14.52
C THR A 129 -24.33 -21.80 -14.73
N THR A 130 -23.58 -22.74 -14.16
CA THR A 130 -23.88 -24.18 -14.25
C THR A 130 -25.21 -24.53 -13.59
N GLU A 131 -25.50 -23.95 -12.42
CA GLU A 131 -26.77 -24.18 -11.72
C GLU A 131 -27.97 -23.65 -12.51
N ARG A 132 -27.84 -22.46 -13.12
CA ARG A 132 -28.95 -21.89 -13.91
C ARG A 132 -29.15 -22.63 -15.23
N LEU A 133 -28.06 -23.06 -15.88
CA LEU A 133 -28.14 -23.86 -17.10
C LEU A 133 -28.82 -25.21 -16.84
N SER A 134 -28.49 -25.90 -15.75
CA SER A 134 -29.13 -27.18 -15.40
C SER A 134 -30.63 -27.02 -15.13
N LYS A 135 -31.04 -25.87 -14.57
CA LYS A 135 -32.44 -25.50 -14.32
C LYS A 135 -33.13 -24.83 -15.52
N ARG A 136 -32.48 -24.76 -16.70
CA ARG A 136 -32.97 -24.08 -17.93
C ARG A 136 -33.38 -22.61 -17.69
N GLY A 137 -32.74 -21.94 -16.74
CA GLY A 137 -33.01 -20.55 -16.37
C GLY A 137 -32.18 -19.53 -17.17
N SER A 138 -32.54 -18.25 -17.04
CA SER A 138 -31.80 -17.15 -17.68
C SER A 138 -30.48 -16.83 -16.97
N LEU A 139 -29.43 -16.56 -17.75
CA LEU A 139 -28.13 -16.09 -17.26
C LEU A 139 -28.09 -14.58 -16.95
N ARG A 140 -29.18 -13.86 -17.23
CA ARG A 140 -29.26 -12.42 -16.99
C ARG A 140 -29.11 -12.11 -15.49
N GLY A 141 -28.33 -11.08 -15.18
CA GLY A 141 -28.08 -10.63 -13.81
C GLY A 141 -27.10 -11.48 -13.00
N ILE A 142 -26.48 -12.52 -13.56
CA ILE A 142 -25.37 -13.20 -12.85
C ILE A 142 -24.22 -12.22 -12.54
N PRO A 143 -23.75 -11.38 -13.49
CA PRO A 143 -22.68 -10.42 -13.21
C PRO A 143 -23.00 -9.45 -12.07
N THR A 144 -24.23 -8.93 -12.03
CA THR A 144 -24.68 -7.99 -10.99
C THR A 144 -24.69 -8.66 -9.62
N THR A 145 -25.14 -9.92 -9.54
CA THR A 145 -25.14 -10.67 -8.27
C THR A 145 -23.73 -10.93 -7.75
N ILE A 146 -22.79 -11.30 -8.61
CA ILE A 146 -21.39 -11.54 -8.22
C ILE A 146 -20.76 -10.26 -7.68
N TRP A 147 -21.01 -9.11 -8.32
CA TRP A 147 -20.52 -7.84 -7.80
C TRP A 147 -21.10 -7.52 -6.41
N LYS A 148 -22.41 -7.76 -6.19
CA LYS A 148 -23.03 -7.55 -4.88
C LYS A 148 -22.42 -8.44 -3.80
N ASP A 149 -22.20 -9.72 -4.11
CA ASP A 149 -21.54 -10.62 -3.17
C ASP A 149 -20.09 -10.19 -2.92
N ALA A 150 -19.35 -9.78 -3.96
CA ALA A 150 -18.01 -9.25 -3.77
C ALA A 150 -17.97 -8.04 -2.84
N MET A 151 -18.91 -7.10 -2.99
CA MET A 151 -19.00 -5.95 -2.10
C MET A 151 -19.41 -6.32 -0.67
N TYR A 152 -20.30 -7.29 -0.49
CA TYR A 152 -20.68 -7.79 0.83
C TYR A 152 -19.52 -8.54 1.50
N PHE A 153 -18.81 -9.37 0.72
CA PHE A 153 -17.65 -10.14 1.14
C PHE A 153 -16.56 -9.27 1.75
N LYS A 154 -16.41 -8.01 1.32
CA LYS A 154 -15.49 -7.06 1.95
C LYS A 154 -15.63 -7.03 3.47
N LYS A 155 -16.86 -6.91 3.98
CA LYS A 155 -17.15 -6.89 5.43
C LYS A 155 -16.80 -8.22 6.09
N VAL A 156 -17.08 -9.32 5.39
CA VAL A 156 -16.79 -10.70 5.84
C VAL A 156 -15.29 -10.93 5.92
N GLN A 157 -14.55 -10.44 4.94
CA GLN A 157 -13.11 -10.58 4.82
C GLN A 157 -12.41 -9.84 5.96
N GLN A 158 -12.88 -8.63 6.28
CA GLN A 158 -12.41 -7.88 7.44
C GLN A 158 -12.70 -8.62 8.75
N MET A 159 -13.91 -9.18 8.89
CA MET A 159 -14.31 -9.93 10.09
C MET A 159 -13.48 -11.21 10.30
N LYS A 160 -13.23 -11.98 9.24
CA LYS A 160 -12.58 -13.30 9.34
C LYS A 160 -11.06 -13.26 9.26
N TYR A 161 -10.52 -12.43 8.37
CA TYR A 161 -9.10 -12.43 8.03
C TYR A 161 -8.37 -11.15 8.46
N GLY A 162 -9.10 -10.13 8.91
CA GLY A 162 -8.53 -8.86 9.38
C GLY A 162 -8.05 -7.92 8.27
N TYR A 163 -8.39 -8.20 7.01
CA TYR A 163 -8.07 -7.36 5.86
C TYR A 163 -9.24 -7.29 4.87
N GLU A 164 -9.24 -6.25 4.03
CA GLU A 164 -10.25 -6.00 3.01
C GLU A 164 -9.63 -5.92 1.62
N HIS A 165 -10.32 -6.44 0.61
CA HIS A 165 -9.97 -6.18 -0.78
C HIS A 165 -10.23 -4.72 -1.17
N THR A 166 -9.42 -4.21 -2.11
CA THR A 166 -9.50 -2.83 -2.64
C THR A 166 -10.14 -2.76 -4.03
N LEU A 167 -10.83 -3.82 -4.46
CA LEU A 167 -11.55 -3.88 -5.74
C LEU A 167 -12.58 -2.73 -5.90
N PRO A 168 -12.86 -2.29 -7.14
CA PRO A 168 -13.72 -1.14 -7.40
C PRO A 168 -15.16 -1.33 -6.89
N ALA A 169 -15.67 -0.33 -6.17
CA ALA A 169 -17.06 -0.34 -5.68
C ALA A 169 -18.10 -0.23 -6.81
N ASN A 170 -17.74 0.38 -7.94
CA ASN A 170 -18.64 0.52 -9.08
C ASN A 170 -18.75 -0.80 -9.86
N GLU A 171 -19.98 -1.28 -10.07
CA GLU A 171 -20.27 -2.54 -10.77
C GLU A 171 -19.56 -2.65 -12.13
N ARG A 172 -19.65 -1.61 -12.98
CA ARG A 172 -19.05 -1.65 -14.32
C ARG A 172 -17.53 -1.81 -14.24
N ARG A 173 -16.88 -1.12 -13.30
CA ARG A 173 -15.43 -1.18 -13.11
C ARG A 173 -14.98 -2.51 -12.50
N PHE A 174 -15.77 -3.05 -11.58
CA PHE A 174 -15.53 -4.38 -11.03
C PHE A 174 -15.62 -5.46 -12.13
N LEU A 175 -16.67 -5.43 -12.96
CA LEU A 175 -16.83 -6.39 -14.05
C LEU A 175 -15.76 -6.23 -15.13
N GLU A 176 -15.31 -5.00 -15.39
CA GLU A 176 -14.16 -4.75 -16.26
C GLU A 176 -12.88 -5.37 -15.68
N ALA A 177 -12.63 -5.21 -14.38
CA ALA A 177 -11.48 -5.81 -13.70
C ALA A 177 -11.55 -7.34 -13.71
N LEU A 178 -12.73 -7.93 -13.45
CA LEU A 178 -12.93 -9.38 -13.50
C LEU A 178 -12.66 -9.94 -14.90
N ARG A 179 -13.13 -9.26 -15.96
CA ARG A 179 -12.85 -9.66 -17.35
C ARG A 179 -11.37 -9.58 -17.69
N LYS A 180 -10.69 -8.50 -17.27
CA LYS A 180 -9.24 -8.36 -17.48
C LYS A 180 -8.46 -9.43 -16.74
N PHE A 181 -8.87 -9.76 -15.53
CA PHE A 181 -8.28 -10.83 -14.75
C PHE A 181 -8.49 -12.21 -15.42
N ASP A 182 -9.67 -12.46 -15.98
CA ASP A 182 -9.95 -13.68 -16.75
C ASP A 182 -9.06 -13.79 -18.01
N THR A 183 -8.64 -12.67 -18.62
CA THR A 183 -7.83 -12.67 -19.86
C THR A 183 -6.31 -12.58 -19.64
N GLU A 184 -5.88 -11.70 -18.73
CA GLU A 184 -4.46 -11.34 -18.50
C GLU A 184 -3.92 -11.96 -17.20
N GLY A 185 -4.78 -12.56 -16.36
CA GLY A 185 -4.37 -13.22 -15.12
C GLY A 185 -3.90 -12.24 -14.04
N LEU A 186 -2.87 -12.66 -13.29
CA LEU A 186 -2.37 -11.93 -12.12
C LEU A 186 -1.76 -10.56 -12.47
N GLU A 187 -1.19 -10.42 -13.66
CA GLU A 187 -0.58 -9.17 -14.14
C GLU A 187 -1.59 -8.04 -14.29
N SER A 188 -2.86 -8.35 -14.57
CA SER A 188 -3.94 -7.37 -14.76
C SER A 188 -4.16 -6.44 -13.58
N LEU A 189 -3.76 -6.86 -12.38
CA LEU A 189 -3.91 -6.10 -11.13
C LEU A 189 -2.73 -5.17 -10.87
N ILE A 190 -1.60 -5.37 -11.54
CA ILE A 190 -0.40 -4.57 -11.34
C ILE A 190 -0.60 -3.21 -12.00
N SER A 191 -0.55 -2.15 -11.19
CA SER A 191 -0.73 -0.80 -11.72
C SER A 191 0.44 -0.39 -12.60
N ARG A 192 0.18 -0.02 -13.85
CA ARG A 192 1.17 0.61 -14.73
C ARG A 192 1.69 1.96 -14.21
N LYS A 193 1.05 2.53 -13.18
CA LYS A 193 1.47 3.79 -12.55
C LYS A 193 2.69 3.65 -11.64
N HIS A 194 3.09 2.43 -11.27
CA HIS A 194 4.26 2.21 -10.41
C HIS A 194 5.56 2.79 -11.00
N GLU A 195 5.69 2.78 -12.33
CA GLU A 195 6.84 3.35 -13.05
C GLU A 195 6.56 4.72 -13.67
N ASN A 196 5.57 5.48 -13.19
CA ASN A 196 5.17 6.72 -13.86
C ASN A 196 6.26 7.80 -13.74
N LYS A 197 7.21 7.81 -14.70
CA LYS A 197 8.29 8.79 -14.83
C LYS A 197 7.76 10.21 -15.06
N ASN A 198 6.52 10.36 -15.55
CA ASN A 198 5.91 11.67 -15.81
C ASN A 198 5.67 12.50 -14.53
N ALA A 199 5.66 11.89 -13.34
CA ALA A 199 5.58 12.61 -12.07
C ALA A 199 6.95 13.17 -11.59
N VAL A 200 8.05 12.80 -12.27
CA VAL A 200 9.39 13.24 -11.91
C VAL A 200 9.57 14.69 -12.35
N LYS A 201 9.48 15.61 -11.39
CA LYS A 201 9.73 17.05 -11.62
C LYS A 201 11.20 17.38 -11.90
N VAL A 202 12.11 16.50 -11.51
CA VAL A 202 13.56 16.69 -11.63
C VAL A 202 14.03 15.96 -12.90
N THR A 203 13.86 16.61 -14.05
CA THR A 203 14.32 16.13 -15.36
C THR A 203 15.84 16.29 -15.51
N ALA A 204 16.43 15.71 -16.55
CA ALA A 204 17.88 15.81 -16.81
C ALA A 204 18.36 17.27 -16.89
N ASP A 205 17.60 18.15 -17.53
CA ASP A 205 17.96 19.58 -17.65
C ASP A 205 17.91 20.29 -16.29
N VAL A 206 16.93 19.94 -15.45
CA VAL A 206 16.85 20.45 -14.06
C VAL A 206 18.06 19.99 -13.25
N ILE A 207 18.47 18.73 -13.40
CA ILE A 207 19.67 18.16 -12.76
C ILE A 207 20.91 18.93 -13.19
N GLU A 208 21.06 19.19 -14.48
CA GLU A 208 22.19 19.95 -15.04
C GLU A 208 22.25 21.38 -14.48
N LEU A 209 21.12 22.10 -14.51
CA LEU A 209 21.02 23.44 -13.95
C LEU A 209 21.35 23.47 -12.45
N LEU A 210 20.80 22.56 -11.66
CA LEU A 210 21.09 22.47 -10.22
C LEU A 210 22.56 22.12 -9.95
N ASN A 211 23.17 21.26 -10.78
CA ASN A 211 24.59 20.95 -10.71
C ASN A 211 25.45 22.17 -11.05
N ASN A 212 25.06 22.96 -12.04
CA ASN A 212 25.79 24.18 -12.41
C ASN A 212 25.66 25.26 -11.34
N LEU A 213 24.45 25.47 -10.77
CA LEU A 213 24.23 26.39 -9.65
C LEU A 213 25.02 26.00 -8.40
N PHE A 214 25.14 24.70 -8.13
CA PHE A 214 25.96 24.22 -7.03
C PHE A 214 27.45 24.30 -7.38
N ALA A 215 27.93 23.55 -8.38
CA ALA A 215 29.35 23.34 -8.64
C ALA A 215 30.09 24.53 -9.25
N GLY A 216 29.44 25.41 -10.00
CA GLY A 216 30.08 26.50 -10.76
C GLY A 216 30.59 27.69 -9.94
N ARG A 217 30.88 27.51 -8.65
CA ARG A 217 31.17 28.61 -7.71
C ARG A 217 32.47 28.40 -6.94
N LEU A 218 33.12 29.53 -6.63
CA LEU A 218 34.33 29.59 -5.80
C LEU A 218 34.08 29.07 -4.37
N VAL A 219 32.96 29.47 -3.76
CA VAL A 219 32.56 29.04 -2.41
C VAL A 219 31.43 28.03 -2.51
N LYS A 220 31.45 26.99 -1.67
CA LYS A 220 30.41 25.95 -1.59
C LYS A 220 29.08 26.55 -1.09
N PRO A 221 28.04 26.73 -1.94
CA PRO A 221 26.70 27.05 -1.49
C PRO A 221 26.10 25.98 -0.57
N THR A 222 25.27 26.43 0.35
CA THR A 222 24.35 25.58 1.11
C THR A 222 23.14 25.23 0.23
N ALA A 223 22.47 24.10 0.47
CA ALA A 223 21.27 23.72 -0.29
C ALA A 223 20.21 24.84 -0.37
N LYS A 224 19.99 25.55 0.73
CA LYS A 224 19.08 26.71 0.80
C LYS A 224 19.49 27.87 -0.13
N MET A 225 20.79 28.09 -0.32
CA MET A 225 21.27 29.11 -1.25
C MET A 225 20.96 28.72 -2.70
N VAL A 226 21.18 27.44 -3.05
CA VAL A 226 20.83 26.91 -4.37
C VAL A 226 19.33 27.00 -4.63
N PHE A 227 18.50 26.69 -3.62
CA PHE A 227 17.05 26.85 -3.73
C PHE A 227 16.65 28.31 -3.99
N ASN A 228 17.16 29.26 -3.21
CA ASN A 228 16.85 30.67 -3.41
C ASN A 228 17.22 31.16 -4.81
N GLU A 229 18.33 30.66 -5.37
CA GLU A 229 18.80 31.07 -6.69
C GLU A 229 18.04 30.42 -7.82
N TYR A 230 17.68 29.15 -7.66
CA TYR A 230 16.75 28.48 -8.55
C TYR A 230 15.42 29.24 -8.60
N MET A 231 14.91 29.67 -7.45
CA MET A 231 13.70 30.49 -7.38
C MET A 231 13.87 31.85 -8.05
N ARG A 232 15.02 32.53 -7.86
CA ARG A 232 15.32 33.78 -8.55
C ARG A 232 15.39 33.60 -10.07
N PHE A 233 15.98 32.50 -10.54
CA PHE A 233 15.99 32.13 -11.96
C PHE A 233 14.57 31.91 -12.49
N TRP A 234 13.77 31.12 -11.77
CA TRP A 234 12.40 30.79 -12.16
C TRP A 234 11.49 32.03 -12.23
N VAL A 235 11.64 32.98 -11.29
CA VAL A 235 10.91 34.27 -11.30
C VAL A 235 11.42 35.21 -12.41
N GLY A 236 12.63 35.00 -12.94
CA GLY A 236 13.28 35.86 -13.93
C GLY A 236 14.10 37.01 -13.33
N GLN A 237 14.52 36.89 -12.08
CA GLN A 237 15.44 37.83 -11.41
C GLN A 237 16.91 37.44 -11.57
N LEU A 238 17.20 36.28 -12.15
CA LEU A 238 18.53 35.75 -12.38
C LEU A 238 18.56 35.07 -13.75
N GLU A 239 19.46 35.52 -14.62
CA GLU A 239 19.76 34.80 -15.85
C GLU A 239 20.89 33.80 -15.56
N VAL A 240 20.73 32.58 -16.05
CA VAL A 240 21.74 31.53 -15.92
C VAL A 240 22.16 31.10 -17.31
N ILE A 241 23.47 31.12 -17.55
CA ILE A 241 24.08 30.72 -18.82
C ILE A 241 24.66 29.33 -18.63
N ASN A 242 24.43 28.45 -19.60
CA ASN A 242 25.07 27.15 -19.62
C ASN A 242 26.55 27.33 -19.95
N ASN A 243 27.45 26.90 -19.07
CA ASN A 243 28.89 27.02 -19.27
C ASN A 243 29.42 26.12 -20.41
N GLU A 244 28.69 25.08 -20.79
CA GLU A 244 29.12 24.13 -21.83
C GLU A 244 28.66 24.56 -23.23
N THR A 245 27.43 25.07 -23.38
CA THR A 245 26.90 25.52 -24.68
C THR A 245 26.97 27.04 -24.90
N GLY A 246 27.09 27.83 -23.84
CA GLY A 246 27.02 29.29 -23.89
C GLY A 246 25.60 29.86 -24.05
N GLU A 247 24.58 29.00 -24.04
CA GLU A 247 23.18 29.40 -24.21
C GLU A 247 22.55 29.83 -22.88
N VAL A 248 21.60 30.78 -22.93
CA VAL A 248 20.81 31.20 -21.78
C VAL A 248 19.70 30.18 -21.54
N TYR A 249 19.57 29.68 -20.31
CA TYR A 249 18.47 28.77 -19.98
C TYR A 249 17.13 29.50 -20.05
N ASP A 250 16.18 28.96 -20.81
CA ASP A 250 14.80 29.45 -20.80
C ASP A 250 14.07 28.97 -19.55
N ARG A 251 13.69 29.91 -18.67
CA ARG A 251 12.96 29.66 -17.43
C ARG A 251 11.65 28.88 -17.64
N HIS A 252 11.00 29.02 -18.81
CA HIS A 252 9.70 28.40 -19.07
C HIS A 252 9.77 26.87 -19.20
N ASN A 253 10.96 26.33 -19.46
CA ASN A 253 11.20 24.89 -19.55
C ASN A 253 11.42 24.22 -18.18
N PHE A 254 11.43 24.99 -17.08
CA PHE A 254 11.76 24.48 -15.74
C PHE A 254 10.54 24.54 -14.79
N PRO A 255 10.22 23.45 -14.08
CA PRO A 255 9.09 23.42 -13.15
C PRO A 255 9.44 24.11 -11.82
N SER A 256 8.44 24.63 -11.10
CA SER A 256 8.67 25.07 -9.72
C SER A 256 9.06 23.89 -8.81
N LEU A 257 10.14 24.04 -8.06
CA LEU A 257 10.68 23.05 -7.13
C LEU A 257 10.53 23.54 -5.69
N ASP A 258 10.32 22.60 -4.77
CA ASP A 258 10.34 22.86 -3.32
C ASP A 258 11.75 22.66 -2.74
N ASP A 259 12.08 23.32 -1.63
CA ASP A 259 13.39 23.28 -0.97
C ASP A 259 13.80 21.83 -0.64
N ARG A 260 12.84 21.03 -0.13
CA ARG A 260 13.05 19.59 0.13
C ARG A 260 13.44 18.81 -1.12
N THR A 261 12.91 19.19 -2.28
CA THR A 261 13.22 18.51 -3.56
C THR A 261 14.67 18.76 -3.94
N ILE A 262 15.13 20.01 -3.83
CA ILE A 262 16.51 20.39 -4.14
C ILE A 262 17.48 19.79 -3.12
N LEU A 263 17.14 19.79 -1.84
CA LEU A 263 17.93 19.14 -0.80
C LEU A 263 18.07 17.63 -1.05
N ALA A 264 16.95 16.95 -1.31
CA ALA A 264 16.95 15.52 -1.63
C ALA A 264 17.82 15.25 -2.86
N TYR A 265 17.72 16.09 -3.89
CA TYR A 265 18.55 16.01 -5.09
C TYR A 265 20.05 16.17 -4.78
N LEU A 266 20.46 17.25 -4.11
CA LEU A 266 21.88 17.52 -3.79
C LEU A 266 22.48 16.47 -2.84
N SER A 267 21.64 15.80 -2.05
CA SER A 267 22.07 14.73 -1.14
C SER A 267 22.34 13.39 -1.82
N ARG A 268 21.87 13.18 -3.06
CA ARG A 268 22.10 11.94 -3.80
C ARG A 268 23.59 11.76 -4.10
N TRP A 269 24.05 10.52 -3.92
CA TRP A 269 25.47 10.16 -4.07
C TRP A 269 26.02 10.45 -5.48
N GLU A 270 25.25 10.16 -6.53
CA GLU A 270 25.58 10.47 -7.94
C GLU A 270 25.91 11.96 -8.15
N ASN A 271 25.05 12.83 -7.63
CA ASN A 271 25.21 14.29 -7.77
C ASN A 271 26.35 14.80 -6.91
N LYS A 272 26.54 14.23 -5.73
CA LYS A 272 27.68 14.53 -4.87
C LYS A 272 28.99 14.21 -5.58
N ILE A 273 29.08 13.10 -6.31
CA ILE A 273 30.27 12.76 -7.11
C ILE A 273 30.50 13.77 -8.24
N GLY A 274 29.47 14.06 -9.04
CA GLY A 274 29.59 15.00 -10.16
C GLY A 274 29.99 16.42 -9.74
N THR A 275 29.38 16.92 -8.66
CA THR A 275 29.66 18.27 -8.14
C THR A 275 30.99 18.37 -7.42
N TRP A 276 31.40 17.33 -6.69
CA TRP A 276 32.66 17.31 -5.96
C TRP A 276 33.84 17.16 -6.93
N ASN A 277 33.68 16.43 -8.04
CA ASN A 277 34.63 16.41 -9.16
C ASN A 277 34.90 17.79 -9.74
N LYS A 278 33.84 18.52 -10.12
CA LYS A 278 33.96 19.88 -10.68
C LYS A 278 34.63 20.87 -9.71
N ARG A 279 34.62 20.59 -8.39
CA ARG A 279 35.21 21.46 -7.36
C ARG A 279 36.58 21.03 -6.82
N ALA A 280 36.94 19.74 -6.90
CA ALA A 280 38.11 19.22 -6.19
C ALA A 280 39.45 19.72 -6.77
N GLY A 281 39.51 20.13 -8.03
CA GLY A 281 40.71 20.63 -8.71
C GLY A 281 41.85 19.60 -8.89
N ASP A 282 41.91 18.59 -8.01
CA ASP A 282 42.96 17.59 -7.89
C ASP A 282 42.38 16.19 -8.10
N ARG A 283 42.35 15.77 -9.37
CA ARG A 283 41.75 14.49 -9.85
C ARG A 283 42.35 13.27 -9.14
N GLN A 284 43.60 13.33 -8.69
CA GLN A 284 44.32 12.22 -8.08
C GLN A 284 43.82 11.94 -6.65
N ARG A 285 43.64 12.99 -5.82
CA ARG A 285 43.04 12.89 -4.50
C ARG A 285 41.59 12.40 -4.56
N TYR A 286 40.85 12.85 -5.59
CA TYR A 286 39.48 12.42 -5.85
C TYR A 286 39.37 10.92 -6.08
N GLN A 287 40.16 10.34 -7.00
CA GLN A 287 40.11 8.91 -7.24
C GLN A 287 40.45 8.11 -5.97
N ASN A 288 41.34 8.62 -5.12
CA ASN A 288 41.77 7.92 -3.91
C ASN A 288 40.74 7.96 -2.76
N GLN A 289 39.83 8.94 -2.70
CA GLN A 289 38.79 9.00 -1.66
C GLN A 289 37.58 8.08 -1.94
N PHE A 290 37.30 7.80 -3.21
CA PHE A 290 36.21 6.89 -3.62
C PHE A 290 36.72 5.51 -4.01
N LYS A 291 38.05 5.32 -4.12
CA LYS A 291 38.65 3.98 -4.14
C LYS A 291 38.42 3.34 -2.79
N VAL A 292 37.78 2.16 -2.82
CA VAL A 292 37.71 1.28 -1.66
C VAL A 292 39.14 1.05 -1.18
N THR A 293 39.46 1.48 0.05
CA THR A 293 40.77 1.23 0.64
C THR A 293 41.03 -0.27 0.60
N HIS A 294 42.20 -0.68 0.10
CA HIS A 294 42.66 -2.08 -0.03
C HIS A 294 42.81 -2.81 1.33
N ARG A 295 41.76 -2.84 2.17
CA ARG A 295 41.67 -3.77 3.30
C ARG A 295 41.10 -5.12 2.88
N PHE A 296 40.46 -5.19 1.71
CA PHE A 296 39.99 -6.44 1.12
C PHE A 296 40.62 -6.62 -0.25
N THR A 297 41.15 -7.82 -0.50
CA THR A 297 41.66 -8.25 -1.79
C THR A 297 40.54 -8.08 -2.82
N PRO A 298 40.78 -7.41 -3.96
CA PRO A 298 39.80 -7.40 -5.04
C PRO A 298 39.55 -8.85 -5.45
N ALA A 299 38.29 -9.21 -5.70
CA ALA A 299 37.94 -10.51 -6.24
C ALA A 299 38.70 -10.70 -7.55
N LYS A 300 39.72 -11.56 -7.55
CA LYS A 300 40.40 -11.98 -8.77
C LYS A 300 39.37 -12.77 -9.55
N MET A 301 38.95 -12.22 -10.68
CA MET A 301 37.99 -12.85 -11.57
C MET A 301 38.60 -14.17 -12.09
N ALA A 302 38.22 -15.27 -11.43
CA ALA A 302 38.33 -16.63 -11.91
C ALA A 302 37.16 -17.41 -11.29
N GLY A 303 36.09 -17.58 -12.06
CA GLY A 303 35.05 -18.59 -11.82
C GLY A 303 34.18 -18.41 -10.57
N SER A 304 33.46 -17.30 -10.43
CA SER A 304 32.35 -17.23 -9.46
C SER A 304 31.06 -16.74 -10.12
N ILE A 305 30.02 -17.57 -9.98
CA ILE A 305 28.64 -17.33 -10.35
C ILE A 305 28.10 -16.23 -9.43
N LEU A 306 27.49 -15.20 -10.01
CA LEU A 306 26.71 -14.21 -9.27
C LEU A 306 25.43 -14.89 -8.75
N SER A 307 25.24 -14.85 -7.44
CA SER A 307 23.93 -14.98 -6.80
C SER A 307 23.22 -13.64 -6.82
#